data_AF-A0A9N9CT96-F1
#
_entry.id   AF-A0A9N9CT96-F1
#
_cell.length_a   1.000
_cell.length_b   1.000
_cell.length_c   1.000
_cell.angle_alpha   90.00
_cell.angle_beta   90.00
_cell.angle_gamma   90.00
#
_symmetry.space_group_name_H-M   'P 1'
#
loop_
_entity.id
_entity.type
_entity.pdbx_description
1 polymer ?
#
loop_
_entity_poly.entity_id
_entity_poly.type
_entity_poly.pdbx_seq_one_letter_code
_entity_poly.pdbx_strand_id
1 'polypeptide(L)'
;MGNRQSRQSKRVSKQFVKDNSSTSTDEYPPSPTDLSSRYLYVFPVDESESIRNEKQQTIAKIAWQGNFSSPIGDQLKGGGLKILDIGYAYIESSSYNNNDFYQSLTHNHFRCGPGTWVSEMAETYPLCSFTGVDISPVYPLKELPENVEFIQANILDGLPIESRKFDFVVMHFLNGCFTMQQWKSIIIQEVVRVMKPGAWLEWMECNASLKNQGENTKKLVQAFLSALNSQGLNPWIVNKIPKILDHSGIFVNRQNGKRTVTYGSAAGKCGELSIDTSMNIFQAIRKQIMEFMSITPHEYDLLLDKVREEIEQYQTTMDYYRFCAQIIVVDND
;
A
#
# COMPACT_ATOMS: atom_id res chain seq x y z
N MET A 1 -1.15 -35.48 81.30
CA MET A 1 -2.11 -34.39 81.01
C MET A 1 -1.83 -33.90 79.59
N GLY A 2 -2.72 -34.18 78.66
CA GLY A 2 -2.66 -33.55 77.33
C GLY A 2 -3.36 -32.20 77.35
N ASN A 3 -2.90 -31.23 76.57
CA ASN A 3 -3.74 -30.52 75.61
C ASN A 3 -3.00 -29.49 74.76
N ARG A 4 -3.52 -29.41 73.53
CA ARG A 4 -3.46 -28.43 72.45
C ARG A 4 -3.11 -26.94 72.73
N GLN A 5 -2.46 -26.38 71.69
CA GLN A 5 -2.69 -25.09 71.01
C GLN A 5 -2.39 -23.75 71.72
N SER A 6 -1.58 -22.90 71.07
CA SER A 6 -2.09 -21.78 70.26
C SER A 6 -0.95 -20.94 69.64
N ARG A 7 -1.31 -20.18 68.60
CA ARG A 7 -0.49 -19.51 67.58
C ARG A 7 0.09 -18.16 68.04
N GLN A 8 1.25 -17.74 67.52
CA GLN A 8 1.39 -16.62 66.58
C GLN A 8 2.85 -16.13 66.40
N SER A 9 3.07 -15.48 65.24
CA SER A 9 4.12 -14.51 64.91
C SER A 9 5.46 -15.05 64.39
N LYS A 10 5.57 -15.22 63.06
CA LYS A 10 6.84 -15.27 62.33
C LYS A 10 7.26 -13.85 61.95
N ARG A 11 8.39 -13.42 62.53
CA ARG A 11 9.16 -12.23 62.18
C ARG A 11 10.25 -12.67 61.21
N VAL A 12 10.27 -12.17 59.98
CA VAL A 12 11.44 -12.28 59.09
C VAL A 12 11.88 -10.86 58.72
N SER A 13 13.17 -10.64 58.94
CA SER A 13 13.90 -9.39 58.93
C SER A 13 14.11 -8.81 57.52
N LYS A 14 14.06 -7.47 57.50
CA LYS A 14 14.27 -6.55 56.37
C LYS A 14 15.63 -6.74 55.69
N GLN A 15 15.63 -6.74 54.36
CA GLN A 15 16.81 -6.42 53.54
C GLN A 15 16.47 -5.18 52.73
N PHE A 16 17.37 -4.20 52.77
CA PHE A 16 17.17 -2.84 52.26
C PHE A 16 17.02 -2.80 50.74
N VAL A 17 15.89 -2.25 50.28
CA VAL A 17 15.66 -1.77 48.92
C VAL A 17 16.40 -0.44 48.78
N LYS A 18 17.25 -0.31 47.75
CA LYS A 18 17.71 0.99 47.27
C LYS A 18 16.77 1.43 46.15
N ASP A 19 16.05 2.51 46.41
CA ASP A 19 15.39 3.32 45.40
C ASP A 19 16.41 3.82 44.38
N ASN A 20 16.10 3.65 43.10
CA ASN A 20 16.54 4.53 42.03
C ASN A 20 15.31 4.84 41.19
N SER A 21 14.63 5.92 41.55
CA SER A 21 13.67 6.62 40.71
C SER A 21 14.42 7.30 39.56
N SER A 22 14.30 6.76 38.36
CA SER A 22 14.50 7.51 37.12
C SER A 22 13.30 7.26 36.21
N THR A 23 12.50 8.33 36.11
CA THR A 23 11.39 8.59 35.21
C THR A 23 11.40 7.77 33.93
N SER A 24 10.29 7.08 33.66
CA SER A 24 9.95 6.60 32.32
C SER A 24 9.84 7.81 31.39
N THR A 25 10.83 7.97 30.53
CA THR A 25 10.62 8.74 29.31
C THR A 25 9.81 7.84 28.39
N ASP A 26 8.53 8.18 28.22
CA ASP A 26 7.75 7.75 27.07
C ASP A 26 8.55 8.15 25.81
N GLU A 27 9.36 7.22 25.30
CA GLU A 27 10.01 7.39 24.01
C GLU A 27 8.91 7.35 22.95
N TYR A 28 8.50 8.53 22.49
CA TYR A 28 7.77 8.65 21.24
C TYR A 28 8.57 7.93 20.14
N PRO A 29 7.90 7.20 19.23
CA PRO A 29 8.58 6.61 18.10
C PRO A 29 9.34 7.70 17.31
N PRO A 30 10.47 7.36 16.68
CA PRO A 30 11.29 8.31 15.95
C PRO A 30 10.44 9.10 14.93
N SER A 31 10.76 10.39 14.77
CA SER A 31 10.01 11.26 13.87
C SER A 31 10.01 10.71 12.42
N PRO A 32 8.96 10.97 11.61
CA PRO A 32 8.80 10.42 10.26
C PRO A 32 9.97 10.66 9.28
N THR A 33 10.90 11.53 9.64
CA THR A 33 12.03 11.97 8.83
C THR A 33 13.17 10.94 8.69
N ASP A 34 13.25 9.90 9.53
CA ASP A 34 14.36 8.91 9.48
C ASP A 34 14.03 7.63 8.68
N LEU A 35 12.80 7.46 8.20
CA LEU A 35 12.45 6.28 7.39
C LEU A 35 13.19 6.30 6.03
N SER A 36 13.41 7.48 5.44
CA SER A 36 14.03 7.60 4.10
C SER A 36 15.45 7.05 3.96
N SER A 37 16.22 6.92 5.05
CA SER A 37 17.62 6.49 5.01
C SER A 37 17.78 4.96 4.84
N ARG A 38 16.74 4.18 5.14
CA ARG A 38 16.72 2.71 5.05
C ARG A 38 15.90 2.15 3.89
N TYR A 39 15.08 2.98 3.24
CA TYR A 39 14.11 2.50 2.24
C TYR A 39 14.29 3.15 0.88
N LEU A 40 14.14 2.34 -0.16
CA LEU A 40 14.10 2.79 -1.55
C LEU A 40 12.69 3.28 -1.89
N TYR A 41 12.20 4.27 -1.14
CA TYR A 41 10.92 4.90 -1.39
C TYR A 41 11.16 6.33 -1.89
N VAL A 42 10.73 6.58 -3.13
CA VAL A 42 11.04 7.82 -3.85
C VAL A 42 10.14 8.99 -3.48
N PHE A 43 8.99 8.71 -2.86
CA PHE A 43 8.02 9.73 -2.49
C PHE A 43 8.19 10.14 -1.03
N PRO A 44 7.84 11.39 -0.67
CA PRO A 44 7.71 11.78 0.72
C PRO A 44 6.63 10.94 1.41
N VAL A 45 6.92 10.53 2.65
CA VAL A 45 5.94 9.91 3.55
C VAL A 45 5.22 10.99 4.32
N ASP A 46 4.09 11.45 3.78
CA ASP A 46 3.32 12.60 4.28
C ASP A 46 1.81 12.42 4.02
N GLU A 47 0.98 13.37 4.49
CA GLU A 47 -0.47 13.34 4.25
C GLU A 47 -0.81 13.31 2.75
N SER A 48 0.04 13.90 1.90
CA SER A 48 -0.16 13.89 0.45
C SER A 48 0.01 12.49 -0.14
N GLU A 49 0.83 11.63 0.48
CA GLU A 49 0.94 10.21 0.12
C GLU A 49 -0.36 9.47 0.30
N SER A 50 -0.98 9.59 1.48
CA SER A 50 -2.27 8.97 1.77
C SER A 50 -3.32 9.37 0.72
N ILE A 51 -3.34 10.65 0.34
CA ILE A 51 -4.25 11.18 -0.69
C ILE A 51 -3.93 10.60 -2.07
N ARG A 52 -2.65 10.51 -2.47
CA ARG A 52 -2.26 9.93 -3.77
C ARG A 52 -2.69 8.48 -3.86
N ASN A 53 -2.44 7.71 -2.81
CA ASN A 53 -2.80 6.30 -2.71
C ASN A 53 -4.32 6.13 -2.80
N GLU A 54 -5.10 6.87 -2.00
CA GLU A 54 -6.57 6.85 -2.06
C GLU A 54 -7.09 7.06 -3.49
N LYS A 55 -6.63 8.11 -4.16
CA LYS A 55 -7.07 8.45 -5.52
C LYS A 55 -6.68 7.36 -6.52
N GLN A 56 -5.48 6.81 -6.40
CA GLN A 56 -5.01 5.72 -7.26
C GLN A 56 -5.86 4.46 -7.09
N GLN A 57 -6.26 4.14 -5.86
CA GLN A 57 -7.17 3.03 -5.57
C GLN A 57 -8.57 3.28 -6.15
N THR A 58 -9.11 4.50 -6.04
CA THR A 58 -10.39 4.87 -6.65
C THR A 58 -10.35 4.75 -8.18
N ILE A 59 -9.29 5.25 -8.82
CA ILE A 59 -9.10 5.13 -10.28
C ILE A 59 -9.09 3.65 -10.68
N ALA A 60 -8.36 2.82 -9.96
CA ALA A 60 -8.29 1.39 -10.24
C ALA A 60 -9.66 0.71 -10.07
N LYS A 61 -10.37 0.98 -8.98
CA LYS A 61 -11.73 0.44 -8.75
C LYS A 61 -12.67 0.79 -9.89
N ILE A 62 -12.65 2.03 -10.38
CA ILE A 62 -13.47 2.46 -11.53
C ILE A 62 -13.02 1.73 -12.80
N ALA A 63 -11.72 1.69 -13.09
CA ALA A 63 -11.17 1.06 -14.28
C ALA A 63 -11.50 -0.43 -14.37
N TRP A 64 -11.50 -1.11 -13.23
CA TRP A 64 -11.77 -2.54 -13.11
C TRP A 64 -13.23 -2.88 -12.85
N GLN A 65 -14.06 -1.89 -12.50
CA GLN A 65 -15.45 -2.06 -12.07
C GLN A 65 -15.59 -3.05 -10.90
N GLY A 66 -14.61 -3.02 -9.98
CA GLY A 66 -14.59 -3.94 -8.84
C GLY A 66 -13.29 -3.91 -8.04
N ASN A 67 -13.36 -4.43 -6.82
CA ASN A 67 -12.25 -4.41 -5.86
C ASN A 67 -11.19 -5.49 -6.12
N PHE A 68 -11.56 -6.58 -6.79
CA PHE A 68 -10.62 -7.66 -7.14
C PHE A 68 -11.04 -8.34 -8.46
N SER A 69 -10.17 -9.16 -9.03
CA SER A 69 -10.42 -9.95 -10.24
C SER A 69 -10.17 -11.45 -10.08
N SER A 70 -9.55 -11.85 -8.97
CA SER A 70 -9.36 -13.26 -8.61
C SER A 70 -10.72 -13.96 -8.47
N PRO A 71 -10.85 -15.22 -8.91
CA PRO A 71 -12.10 -15.97 -8.85
C PRO A 71 -12.34 -16.51 -7.43
N ILE A 72 -12.38 -15.61 -6.44
CA ILE A 72 -12.54 -15.92 -5.01
C ILE A 72 -13.87 -15.41 -4.44
N GLY A 73 -14.68 -14.72 -5.25
CA GLY A 73 -15.87 -14.01 -4.78
C GLY A 73 -16.91 -14.89 -4.08
N ASP A 74 -17.09 -16.14 -4.52
CA ASP A 74 -18.04 -17.05 -3.87
C ASP A 74 -17.50 -17.61 -2.56
N GLN A 75 -16.18 -17.82 -2.43
CA GLN A 75 -15.59 -18.20 -1.14
C GLN A 75 -15.64 -17.05 -0.13
N LEU A 76 -15.45 -15.80 -0.58
CA LEU A 76 -15.61 -14.61 0.29
C LEU A 76 -17.04 -14.50 0.85
N LYS A 77 -18.07 -14.79 0.03
CA LYS A 77 -19.48 -14.82 0.49
C LYS A 77 -19.73 -15.94 1.50
N GLY A 78 -19.02 -17.06 1.39
CA GLY A 78 -19.10 -18.18 2.33
C GLY A 78 -18.57 -17.85 3.73
N GLY A 79 -17.73 -16.82 3.86
CA GLY A 79 -17.15 -16.40 5.14
C GLY A 79 -15.97 -17.27 5.59
N GLY A 80 -15.38 -16.91 6.73
CA GLY A 80 -14.30 -17.65 7.38
C GLY A 80 -12.92 -17.52 6.73
N LEU A 81 -12.79 -16.74 5.65
CA LEU A 81 -11.51 -16.49 5.00
C LEU A 81 -10.69 -15.43 5.76
N LYS A 82 -9.36 -15.56 5.68
CA LYS A 82 -8.40 -14.57 6.12
C LYS A 82 -7.78 -13.89 4.91
N ILE A 83 -7.87 -12.57 4.83
CA ILE A 83 -7.39 -11.76 3.72
C ILE A 83 -6.26 -10.85 4.20
N LEU A 84 -5.20 -10.74 3.41
CA LEU A 84 -4.08 -9.84 3.64
C LEU A 84 -3.99 -8.80 2.52
N ASP A 85 -3.90 -7.52 2.87
CA ASP A 85 -3.55 -6.43 1.97
C ASP A 85 -2.13 -5.91 2.32
N ILE A 86 -1.25 -5.86 1.33
CA ILE A 86 0.14 -5.40 1.46
C ILE A 86 0.33 -4.13 0.63
N GLY A 87 0.78 -3.06 1.28
CA GLY A 87 1.14 -1.80 0.62
C GLY A 87 0.12 -0.68 0.80
N TYR A 88 -0.79 -0.80 1.76
CA TYR A 88 -1.77 0.23 2.12
C TYR A 88 -2.00 0.26 3.65
N ALA A 89 -1.26 1.08 4.40
CA ALA A 89 -1.66 1.44 5.76
C ALA A 89 -2.63 2.60 5.80
N TYR A 90 -3.48 2.51 6.82
CA TYR A 90 -4.28 3.59 7.35
C TYR A 90 -3.42 4.74 7.91
N ILE A 91 -3.61 5.97 7.41
CA ILE A 91 -3.09 7.20 8.01
C ILE A 91 -4.28 8.11 8.35
N GLU A 92 -4.65 8.22 9.63
CA GLU A 92 -5.71 9.16 10.04
C GLU A 92 -5.26 10.59 9.72
N SER A 93 -5.92 11.26 8.77
CA SER A 93 -5.73 12.70 8.59
C SER A 93 -6.63 13.44 9.57
N SER A 94 -6.02 14.21 10.45
CA SER A 94 -6.72 15.11 11.40
C SER A 94 -7.44 16.28 10.71
N SER A 95 -7.38 16.37 9.37
CA SER A 95 -7.82 17.50 8.54
C SER A 95 -9.02 17.20 7.63
N TYR A 96 -9.58 15.98 7.66
CA TYR A 96 -10.71 15.56 6.79
C TYR A 96 -12.01 16.38 6.94
N ASN A 97 -12.13 17.25 7.94
CA ASN A 97 -13.39 17.94 8.24
C ASN A 97 -13.76 19.15 7.36
N ASN A 98 -12.93 19.59 6.40
CA ASN A 98 -13.12 20.91 5.77
C ASN A 98 -13.12 21.00 4.22
N ASN A 99 -13.26 19.90 3.47
CA ASN A 99 -13.38 19.99 2.00
C ASN A 99 -14.67 19.36 1.46
N ASP A 100 -15.60 20.21 1.00
CA ASP A 100 -16.91 19.85 0.42
C ASP A 100 -16.83 18.86 -0.76
N PHE A 101 -15.70 18.82 -1.46
CA PHE A 101 -15.43 17.86 -2.53
C PHE A 101 -15.49 16.40 -2.04
N TYR A 102 -14.96 16.12 -0.84
CA TYR A 102 -14.90 14.77 -0.28
C TYR A 102 -16.26 14.32 0.29
N GLN A 103 -17.05 15.24 0.86
CA GLN A 103 -18.41 14.93 1.31
C GLN A 103 -19.35 14.52 0.16
N SER A 104 -19.08 15.00 -1.07
CA SER A 104 -19.87 14.64 -2.26
C SER A 104 -19.62 13.21 -2.77
N LEU A 105 -18.44 12.65 -2.49
CA LEU A 105 -18.08 11.27 -2.88
C LEU A 105 -18.53 10.24 -1.84
N THR A 106 -18.61 10.63 -0.57
CA THR A 106 -19.03 9.74 0.54
C THR A 106 -20.54 9.50 0.60
N HIS A 107 -21.35 10.28 -0.13
CA HIS A 107 -22.81 10.23 0.03
C HIS A 107 -23.52 9.10 -0.74
N ASN A 108 -22.85 8.34 -1.60
CA ASN A 108 -23.34 7.06 -2.13
C ASN A 108 -22.26 6.40 -3.03
N HIS A 109 -21.82 5.19 -2.69
CA HIS A 109 -21.02 4.23 -3.51
C HIS A 109 -19.48 4.30 -3.56
N PHE A 110 -18.82 5.33 -3.01
CA PHE A 110 -17.35 5.35 -2.94
C PHE A 110 -16.90 5.79 -1.54
N ARG A 111 -16.51 4.84 -0.68
CA ARG A 111 -15.82 5.21 0.55
C ARG A 111 -14.38 5.56 0.16
N CYS A 112 -13.88 6.64 0.75
CA CYS A 112 -12.60 7.25 0.45
C CYS A 112 -11.86 7.46 1.79
N GLY A 113 -10.63 6.95 1.89
CA GLY A 113 -9.75 7.03 3.05
C GLY A 113 -8.58 6.03 2.97
N PRO A 114 -7.53 6.15 3.76
CA PRO A 114 -6.47 5.16 3.77
C PRO A 114 -6.99 3.83 4.35
N GLY A 115 -6.50 2.70 3.83
CA GLY A 115 -7.13 1.39 4.07
C GLY A 115 -8.52 1.23 3.40
N THR A 116 -8.93 2.10 2.46
CA THR A 116 -10.23 2.02 1.75
C THR A 116 -10.55 0.61 1.28
N TRP A 117 -9.58 -0.07 0.64
CA TRP A 117 -9.83 -1.40 0.10
C TRP A 117 -10.18 -2.40 1.21
N VAL A 118 -9.37 -2.44 2.28
CA VAL A 118 -9.57 -3.30 3.45
C VAL A 118 -10.92 -3.02 4.09
N SER A 119 -11.23 -1.75 4.37
CA SER A 119 -12.49 -1.36 5.03
C SER A 119 -13.71 -1.66 4.17
N GLU A 120 -13.68 -1.32 2.87
CA GLU A 120 -14.79 -1.64 1.96
C GLU A 120 -15.01 -3.14 1.80
N MET A 121 -13.93 -3.92 1.71
CA MET A 121 -14.01 -5.37 1.62
C MET A 121 -14.53 -5.99 2.93
N ALA A 122 -14.10 -5.47 4.08
CA ALA A 122 -14.54 -5.91 5.40
C ALA A 122 -16.04 -5.67 5.64
N GLU A 123 -16.57 -4.53 5.18
CA GLU A 123 -18.01 -4.25 5.21
C GLU A 123 -18.80 -5.14 4.24
N THR A 124 -18.24 -5.39 3.05
CA THR A 124 -18.90 -6.23 2.03
C THR A 124 -18.92 -7.71 2.44
N TYR A 125 -17.87 -8.16 3.13
CA TYR A 125 -17.68 -9.55 3.55
C TYR A 125 -17.45 -9.63 5.07
N PRO A 126 -18.48 -9.33 5.89
CA PRO A 126 -18.34 -9.21 7.35
C PRO A 126 -18.01 -10.54 8.05
N LEU A 127 -18.20 -11.66 7.37
CA LEU A 127 -17.87 -12.99 7.88
C LEU A 127 -16.40 -13.39 7.61
N CYS A 128 -15.64 -12.57 6.89
CA CYS A 128 -14.21 -12.73 6.67
C CYS A 128 -13.42 -11.79 7.57
N SER A 129 -12.14 -12.09 7.77
CA SER A 129 -11.20 -11.24 8.51
C SER A 129 -10.14 -10.65 7.59
N PHE A 130 -9.77 -9.40 7.84
CA PHE A 130 -8.88 -8.63 6.99
C PHE A 130 -7.71 -8.07 7.79
N THR A 131 -6.51 -8.21 7.24
CA THR A 131 -5.27 -7.68 7.80
C THR A 131 -4.65 -6.73 6.78
N GLY A 132 -4.42 -5.47 7.16
CA GLY A 132 -3.61 -4.52 6.37
C GLY A 132 -2.18 -4.46 6.89
N VAL A 133 -1.19 -4.42 6.00
CA VAL A 133 0.23 -4.27 6.36
C VAL A 133 0.88 -3.12 5.60
N ASP A 134 1.65 -2.31 6.33
CA ASP A 134 2.48 -1.26 5.76
C ASP A 134 3.66 -0.91 6.65
N ILE A 135 4.64 -0.20 6.10
CA ILE A 135 5.79 0.31 6.82
C ILE A 135 5.48 1.61 7.58
N SER A 136 4.54 2.40 7.06
CA SER A 136 4.14 3.68 7.60
C SER A 136 3.40 3.52 8.94
N PRO A 137 3.52 4.50 9.85
CA PRO A 137 2.82 4.46 11.14
C PRO A 137 1.31 4.27 10.96
N VAL A 138 0.76 3.29 11.67
CA VAL A 138 -0.68 3.08 11.77
C VAL A 138 -1.20 3.96 12.90
N TYR A 139 -1.87 5.06 12.55
CA TYR A 139 -2.43 6.02 13.53
C TYR A 139 -3.70 5.46 14.21
N PRO A 140 -4.08 5.94 15.41
CA PRO A 140 -5.10 5.30 16.25
C PRO A 140 -6.44 5.14 15.53
N LEU A 141 -6.80 3.88 15.35
CA LEU A 141 -7.91 3.35 14.58
C LEU A 141 -9.23 3.51 15.35
N LYS A 142 -9.71 4.74 15.55
CA LYS A 142 -10.86 4.96 16.44
C LYS A 142 -12.18 4.34 15.97
N GLU A 143 -12.29 3.90 14.71
CA GLU A 143 -13.53 3.36 14.13
C GLU A 143 -13.30 2.26 13.07
N LEU A 144 -12.42 1.29 13.33
CA LEU A 144 -12.34 0.13 12.42
C LEU A 144 -13.45 -0.89 12.66
N PRO A 145 -13.93 -1.58 11.60
CA PRO A 145 -14.76 -2.76 11.75
C PRO A 145 -14.07 -3.83 12.61
N GLU A 146 -14.84 -4.59 13.39
CA GLU A 146 -14.32 -5.64 14.29
C GLU A 146 -13.54 -6.74 13.55
N ASN A 147 -13.76 -6.88 12.24
CA ASN A 147 -13.09 -7.86 11.38
C ASN A 147 -11.86 -7.32 10.64
N VAL A 148 -11.32 -6.16 11.06
CA VAL A 148 -10.12 -5.54 10.48
C VAL A 148 -9.02 -5.38 11.53
N GLU A 149 -7.81 -5.79 11.18
CA GLU A 149 -6.58 -5.50 11.92
C GLU A 149 -5.53 -4.82 11.00
N PHE A 150 -4.68 -3.96 11.56
CA PHE A 150 -3.54 -3.40 10.84
C PHE A 150 -2.24 -3.72 11.59
N ILE A 151 -1.20 -4.02 10.82
CA ILE A 151 0.13 -4.35 11.32
C ILE A 151 1.12 -3.40 10.65
N GLN A 152 1.81 -2.61 11.47
CA GLN A 152 2.97 -1.87 10.98
C GLN A 152 4.16 -2.82 10.88
N ALA A 153 4.62 -3.11 9.67
CA ALA A 153 5.79 -3.95 9.41
C ALA A 153 6.43 -3.63 8.07
N ASN A 154 7.75 -3.74 8.02
CA ASN A 154 8.50 -3.72 6.79
C ASN A 154 8.60 -5.14 6.23
N ILE A 155 8.01 -5.39 5.06
CA ILE A 155 8.10 -6.69 4.39
C ILE A 155 9.53 -7.12 4.07
N LEU A 156 10.48 -6.17 3.94
CA LEU A 156 11.90 -6.50 3.73
C LEU A 156 12.55 -7.17 4.95
N ASP A 157 12.03 -6.92 6.14
CA ASP A 157 12.51 -7.51 7.40
C ASP A 157 11.78 -8.82 7.76
N GLY A 158 10.79 -9.20 6.95
CA GLY A 158 9.82 -10.26 7.24
C GLY A 158 8.61 -9.75 8.01
N LEU A 159 7.44 -10.28 7.66
CA LEU A 159 6.19 -9.93 8.31
C LEU A 159 6.06 -10.70 9.64
N PRO A 160 5.59 -10.04 10.73
CA PRO A 160 5.33 -10.67 12.02
C PRO A 160 4.02 -11.48 11.98
N ILE A 161 3.90 -12.34 10.97
CA ILE A 161 2.73 -13.13 10.64
C ILE A 161 3.19 -14.58 10.49
N GLU A 162 2.47 -15.51 11.10
CA GLU A 162 2.70 -16.95 10.92
C GLU A 162 2.60 -17.38 9.45
N SER A 163 3.34 -18.44 9.10
CA SER A 163 3.28 -19.02 7.76
C SER A 163 1.90 -19.65 7.50
N ARG A 164 1.46 -19.65 6.24
CA ARG A 164 0.20 -20.26 5.80
C ARG A 164 -1.04 -19.73 6.57
N LYS A 165 -1.12 -18.42 6.83
CA LYS A 165 -2.25 -17.77 7.51
C LYS A 165 -3.39 -17.39 6.57
N PHE A 166 -3.08 -16.91 5.36
CA PHE A 166 -4.05 -16.20 4.51
C PHE A 166 -4.56 -17.03 3.33
N ASP A 167 -5.86 -16.91 3.05
CA ASP A 167 -6.58 -17.53 1.93
C ASP A 167 -6.58 -16.64 0.68
N PHE A 168 -6.39 -15.33 0.89
CA PHE A 168 -6.26 -14.34 -0.18
C PHE A 168 -5.23 -13.29 0.21
N VAL A 169 -4.28 -13.01 -0.68
CA VAL A 169 -3.29 -11.95 -0.51
C VAL A 169 -3.41 -10.98 -1.68
N VAL A 170 -3.49 -9.69 -1.38
CA VAL A 170 -3.46 -8.63 -2.38
C VAL A 170 -2.24 -7.75 -2.19
N MET A 171 -1.66 -7.30 -3.30
CA MET A 171 -0.55 -6.34 -3.35
C MET A 171 -0.89 -5.25 -4.36
N HIS A 172 -0.87 -3.99 -3.94
CA HIS A 172 -1.25 -2.87 -4.80
C HIS A 172 -0.18 -1.76 -4.83
N PHE A 173 0.21 -1.33 -6.04
CA PHE A 173 1.01 -0.12 -6.26
C PHE A 173 2.37 -0.08 -5.56
N LEU A 174 3.09 -1.19 -5.57
CA LEU A 174 4.42 -1.34 -4.95
C LEU A 174 5.58 -1.15 -5.95
N ASN A 175 5.29 -0.80 -7.22
CA ASN A 175 6.27 -0.60 -8.30
C ASN A 175 7.39 0.43 -8.01
N GLY A 176 7.23 1.29 -7.00
CA GLY A 176 8.21 2.28 -6.56
C GLY A 176 8.97 1.94 -5.27
N CYS A 177 8.76 0.76 -4.67
CA CYS A 177 9.23 0.48 -3.31
C CYS A 177 10.41 -0.49 -3.25
N PHE A 178 10.60 -1.34 -4.27
CA PHE A 178 11.56 -2.44 -4.23
C PHE A 178 12.35 -2.59 -5.54
N THR A 179 13.63 -2.91 -5.39
CA THR A 179 14.49 -3.34 -6.49
C THR A 179 14.05 -4.69 -7.06
N MET A 180 14.49 -4.99 -8.30
CA MET A 180 14.24 -6.31 -8.89
C MET A 180 14.83 -7.48 -8.09
N GLN A 181 15.92 -7.26 -7.36
CA GLN A 181 16.51 -8.28 -6.49
C GLN A 181 15.58 -8.53 -5.30
N GLN A 182 15.16 -7.48 -4.59
CA GLN A 182 14.24 -7.58 -3.45
C GLN A 182 12.92 -8.26 -3.83
N TRP A 183 12.33 -7.90 -4.98
CA TRP A 183 11.13 -8.55 -5.50
C TRP A 183 11.28 -10.07 -5.61
N LYS A 184 12.42 -10.54 -6.11
CA LYS A 184 12.69 -11.97 -6.34
C LYS A 184 13.14 -12.72 -5.09
N SER A 185 13.96 -12.10 -4.25
CA SER A 185 14.62 -12.79 -3.13
C SER A 185 13.91 -12.62 -1.80
N ILE A 186 13.02 -11.63 -1.66
CA ILE A 186 12.36 -11.33 -0.38
C ILE A 186 10.86 -11.26 -0.58
N ILE A 187 10.37 -10.31 -1.38
CA ILE A 187 8.94 -9.97 -1.40
C ILE A 187 8.09 -11.16 -1.81
N ILE A 188 8.42 -11.82 -2.94
CA ILE A 188 7.64 -12.97 -3.40
C ILE A 188 7.74 -14.16 -2.43
N GLN A 189 8.88 -14.35 -1.77
CA GLN A 189 9.07 -15.45 -0.81
C GLN A 189 8.22 -15.22 0.43
N GLU A 190 8.16 -13.98 0.91
CA GLU A 190 7.41 -13.61 2.09
C GLU A 190 5.90 -13.68 1.84
N VAL A 191 5.44 -13.23 0.67
CA VAL A 191 4.06 -13.41 0.21
C VAL A 191 3.69 -14.89 0.16
N VAL A 192 4.53 -15.71 -0.48
CA VAL A 192 4.32 -17.17 -0.56
C VAL A 192 4.28 -17.82 0.82
N ARG A 193 5.15 -17.38 1.74
CA ARG A 193 5.24 -17.93 3.10
C ARG A 193 3.93 -17.76 3.87
N VAL A 194 3.29 -16.59 3.77
CA VAL A 194 2.05 -16.30 4.51
C VAL A 194 0.79 -16.86 3.85
N MET A 195 0.86 -17.26 2.58
CA MET A 195 -0.24 -17.87 1.84
C MET A 195 -0.47 -19.33 2.22
N LYS A 196 -1.73 -19.72 2.44
CA LYS A 196 -2.14 -21.12 2.55
C LYS A 196 -2.01 -21.85 1.21
N PRO A 197 -1.83 -23.18 1.20
CA PRO A 197 -2.08 -23.99 0.01
C PRO A 197 -3.47 -23.67 -0.58
N GLY A 198 -3.55 -23.44 -1.90
CA GLY A 198 -4.78 -23.08 -2.59
C GLY A 198 -5.20 -21.60 -2.47
N ALA A 199 -4.46 -20.76 -1.74
CA ALA A 199 -4.74 -19.34 -1.63
C ALA A 199 -4.55 -18.59 -2.96
N TRP A 200 -5.28 -17.49 -3.12
CA TRP A 200 -5.12 -16.58 -4.26
C TRP A 200 -4.16 -15.43 -3.92
N LEU A 201 -3.32 -15.08 -4.89
CA LEU A 201 -2.56 -13.84 -4.94
C LEU A 201 -3.17 -12.96 -6.03
N GLU A 202 -3.50 -11.72 -5.68
CA GLU A 202 -3.78 -10.66 -6.64
C GLU A 202 -2.74 -9.55 -6.54
N TRP A 203 -2.08 -9.25 -7.65
CA TRP A 203 -1.07 -8.21 -7.72
C TRP A 203 -1.50 -7.15 -8.74
N MET A 204 -1.77 -5.94 -8.25
CA MET A 204 -2.19 -4.79 -9.06
C MET A 204 -1.09 -3.75 -9.14
N GLU A 205 -0.78 -3.31 -10.36
CA GLU A 205 0.24 -2.30 -10.62
C GLU A 205 -0.15 -1.43 -11.81
N CYS A 206 0.46 -0.26 -11.93
CA CYS A 206 0.41 0.56 -13.14
C CYS A 206 1.82 0.78 -13.71
N ASN A 207 1.89 1.07 -15.01
CA ASN A 207 3.16 1.52 -15.60
C ASN A 207 3.49 2.94 -15.13
N ALA A 208 4.77 3.20 -14.88
CA ALA A 208 5.25 4.57 -14.63
C ALA A 208 5.25 5.45 -15.90
N SER A 209 4.98 4.88 -17.08
CA SER A 209 4.90 5.59 -18.35
C SER A 209 3.46 5.87 -18.78
N LEU A 210 3.26 7.09 -19.29
CA LEU A 210 2.05 7.53 -19.94
C LEU A 210 2.05 7.19 -21.45
N LYS A 211 0.89 7.23 -22.09
CA LYS A 211 0.72 7.11 -23.56
C LYS A 211 0.01 8.35 -24.12
N ASN A 212 0.12 8.58 -25.42
CA ASN A 212 -0.40 9.78 -26.10
C ASN A 212 0.13 11.07 -25.48
N GLN A 213 1.45 11.13 -25.27
CA GLN A 213 2.10 12.24 -24.59
C GLN A 213 2.43 13.38 -25.56
N GLY A 214 2.21 14.62 -25.12
CA GLY A 214 2.82 15.81 -25.71
C GLY A 214 4.32 15.91 -25.41
N GLU A 215 4.99 16.92 -25.95
CA GLU A 215 6.44 17.04 -25.86
C GLU A 215 6.92 17.35 -24.43
N ASN A 216 6.19 18.19 -23.70
CA ASN A 216 6.52 18.52 -22.31
C ASN A 216 6.25 17.34 -21.38
N THR A 217 5.16 16.62 -21.61
CA THR A 217 4.78 15.39 -20.90
C THR A 217 5.86 14.32 -21.08
N LYS A 218 6.37 14.12 -22.31
CA LYS A 218 7.49 13.20 -22.58
C LYS A 218 8.73 13.56 -21.78
N LYS A 219 9.13 14.83 -21.78
CA LYS A 219 10.31 15.29 -21.03
C LYS A 219 10.17 15.04 -19.54
N LEU A 220 9.01 15.38 -18.97
CA LEU A 220 8.73 15.19 -17.55
C LEU A 220 8.75 13.69 -17.17
N VAL A 221 8.05 12.85 -17.94
CA VAL A 221 8.01 11.40 -17.72
C VAL A 221 9.39 10.78 -17.88
N GLN A 222 10.19 11.20 -18.86
CA GLN A 222 11.56 10.72 -19.02
C GLN A 222 12.45 11.08 -17.83
N ALA A 223 12.32 12.30 -17.30
CA ALA A 223 13.04 12.71 -16.10
C ALA A 223 12.61 11.87 -14.88
N PHE A 224 11.31 11.64 -14.71
CA PHE A 224 10.79 10.77 -13.66
C PHE A 224 11.33 9.33 -13.77
N LEU A 225 11.23 8.71 -14.94
CA LEU A 225 11.73 7.35 -15.17
C LEU A 225 13.24 7.26 -14.92
N SER A 226 14.00 8.29 -15.28
CA SER A 226 15.43 8.36 -15.04
C SER A 226 15.76 8.47 -13.55
N ALA A 227 14.98 9.25 -12.79
CA ALA A 227 15.11 9.36 -11.35
C ALA A 227 14.78 8.04 -10.62
N LEU A 228 13.80 7.27 -11.10
CA LEU A 228 13.53 5.93 -10.56
C LEU A 228 14.70 4.97 -10.85
N ASN A 229 15.17 4.96 -12.10
CA ASN A 229 16.26 4.07 -12.51
C ASN A 229 17.59 4.39 -11.78
N SER A 230 17.89 5.67 -11.51
CA SER A 230 19.12 6.05 -10.80
C SER A 230 19.15 5.55 -9.35
N GLN A 231 17.98 5.22 -8.78
CA GLN A 231 17.84 4.60 -7.46
C GLN A 231 17.75 3.06 -7.53
N GLY A 232 17.89 2.45 -8.71
CA GLY A 232 17.81 1.00 -8.89
C GLY A 232 16.40 0.42 -8.85
N LEU A 233 15.37 1.29 -8.88
CA LEU A 233 13.97 0.88 -9.01
C LEU A 233 13.65 0.52 -10.47
N ASN A 234 12.70 -0.39 -10.66
CA ASN A 234 12.26 -0.81 -11.99
C ASN A 234 10.86 -0.28 -12.31
N PRO A 235 10.74 0.82 -13.10
CA PRO A 235 9.45 1.38 -13.49
C PRO A 235 8.58 0.45 -14.36
N TRP A 236 9.13 -0.71 -14.75
CA TRP A 236 8.52 -1.68 -15.65
C TRP A 236 8.29 -3.04 -14.97
N ILE A 237 8.08 -3.07 -13.65
CA ILE A 237 7.83 -4.32 -12.90
C ILE A 237 6.69 -5.14 -13.49
N VAL A 238 5.65 -4.50 -14.04
CA VAL A 238 4.49 -5.17 -14.66
C VAL A 238 4.89 -6.13 -15.79
N ASN A 239 5.97 -5.82 -16.51
CA ASN A 239 6.48 -6.68 -17.59
C ASN A 239 7.26 -7.89 -17.05
N LYS A 240 7.60 -7.89 -15.76
CA LYS A 240 8.35 -8.94 -15.09
C LYS A 240 7.44 -9.82 -14.22
N ILE A 241 6.32 -9.32 -13.72
CA ILE A 241 5.39 -10.07 -12.84
C ILE A 241 5.02 -11.43 -13.44
N PRO A 242 4.59 -11.58 -14.71
CA PRO A 242 4.29 -12.89 -15.28
C PRO A 242 5.45 -13.88 -15.15
N LYS A 243 6.69 -13.41 -15.42
CA LYS A 243 7.89 -14.23 -15.29
C LYS A 243 8.21 -14.58 -13.84
N ILE A 244 7.95 -13.67 -12.89
CA ILE A 244 8.14 -13.93 -11.45
C ILE A 244 7.18 -15.04 -11.01
N LEU A 245 5.90 -14.95 -11.40
CA LEU A 245 4.91 -15.96 -11.09
C LEU A 245 5.24 -17.31 -11.77
N ASP A 246 5.70 -17.29 -13.02
CA ASP A 246 6.09 -18.48 -13.77
C ASP A 246 7.31 -19.20 -13.16
N HIS A 247 8.35 -18.45 -12.77
CA HIS A 247 9.65 -19.03 -12.35
C HIS A 247 9.54 -19.89 -11.08
N SER A 248 8.51 -19.62 -10.27
CA SER A 248 8.30 -20.29 -9.00
C SER A 248 7.81 -21.73 -9.14
N GLY A 249 7.13 -22.08 -10.24
CA GLY A 249 6.46 -23.38 -10.42
C GLY A 249 5.29 -23.65 -9.46
N ILE A 250 5.07 -22.81 -8.45
CA ILE A 250 4.06 -22.98 -7.40
C ILE A 250 2.77 -22.21 -7.68
N PHE A 251 2.80 -21.23 -8.60
CA PHE A 251 1.63 -20.44 -8.99
C PHE A 251 0.95 -21.01 -10.24
N VAL A 252 -0.33 -21.32 -10.12
CA VAL A 252 -1.20 -21.85 -11.19
C VAL A 252 -2.47 -21.02 -11.35
N ASN A 253 -3.37 -21.45 -12.25
CA ASN A 253 -4.63 -20.78 -12.54
C ASN A 253 -4.46 -19.28 -12.81
N ARG A 254 -3.38 -18.94 -13.53
CA ARG A 254 -2.93 -17.57 -13.72
C ARG A 254 -3.85 -16.81 -14.67
N GLN A 255 -4.21 -15.59 -14.28
CA GLN A 255 -5.02 -14.69 -15.10
C GLN A 255 -4.39 -13.29 -15.08
N ASN A 256 -4.25 -12.70 -16.26
CA ASN A 256 -3.70 -11.37 -16.41
C ASN A 256 -4.74 -10.49 -17.09
N GLY A 257 -5.00 -9.32 -16.52
CA GLY A 257 -5.84 -8.31 -17.13
C GLY A 257 -5.10 -6.99 -17.32
N LYS A 258 -5.60 -6.20 -18.27
CA LYS A 258 -5.19 -4.82 -18.48
C LYS A 258 -6.42 -3.92 -18.61
N ARG A 259 -6.37 -2.75 -18.01
CA ARG A 259 -7.33 -1.66 -18.21
C ARG A 259 -6.58 -0.39 -18.57
N THR A 260 -7.04 0.31 -19.59
CA THR A 260 -6.46 1.58 -20.01
C THR A 260 -7.39 2.69 -19.53
N VAL A 261 -6.86 3.62 -18.74
CA VAL A 261 -7.57 4.78 -18.23
C VAL A 261 -7.16 5.99 -19.05
N THR A 262 -8.15 6.67 -19.63
CA THR A 262 -7.97 7.96 -20.32
C THR A 262 -8.03 9.09 -19.30
N TYR A 263 -7.08 9.99 -19.39
CA TYR A 263 -6.96 11.16 -18.53
C TYR A 263 -7.76 12.32 -19.11
N GLY A 264 -8.13 13.24 -18.24
CA GLY A 264 -8.79 14.48 -18.61
C GLY A 264 -10.29 14.49 -18.45
N SER A 265 -10.80 15.71 -18.44
CA SER A 265 -12.21 16.06 -18.26
C SER A 265 -13.15 15.31 -19.22
N ALA A 266 -12.71 15.07 -20.46
CA ALA A 266 -13.47 14.32 -21.46
C ALA A 266 -13.72 12.85 -21.06
N ALA A 267 -12.90 12.28 -20.17
CA ALA A 267 -13.08 10.94 -19.63
C ALA A 267 -13.87 10.93 -18.30
N GLY A 268 -14.53 12.05 -17.97
CA GLY A 268 -15.33 12.22 -16.76
C GLY A 268 -14.50 12.16 -15.49
N LYS A 269 -15.16 11.81 -14.37
CA LYS A 269 -14.55 11.91 -13.03
C LYS A 269 -13.26 11.12 -12.86
N CYS A 270 -13.19 9.93 -13.47
CA CYS A 270 -11.99 9.10 -13.42
C CYS A 270 -10.79 9.75 -14.14
N GLY A 271 -11.06 10.40 -15.28
CA GLY A 271 -10.04 11.12 -16.04
C GLY A 271 -9.53 12.37 -15.32
N GLU A 272 -10.42 13.15 -14.71
CA GLU A 272 -10.05 14.31 -13.87
C GLU A 272 -9.19 13.87 -12.68
N LEU A 273 -9.62 12.83 -11.97
CA LEU A 273 -8.90 12.28 -10.82
C LEU A 273 -7.51 11.78 -11.22
N SER A 274 -7.37 11.24 -12.43
CA SER A 274 -6.10 10.76 -12.96
C SER A 274 -5.11 11.89 -13.25
N ILE A 275 -5.58 13.04 -13.74
CA ILE A 275 -4.75 14.25 -13.89
C ILE A 275 -4.26 14.70 -12.52
N ASP A 276 -5.19 14.89 -11.59
CA ASP A 276 -4.87 15.40 -10.26
C ASP A 276 -3.87 14.48 -9.52
N THR A 277 -4.10 13.16 -9.56
CA THR A 277 -3.18 12.16 -8.98
C THR A 277 -1.79 12.27 -9.59
N SER A 278 -1.69 12.38 -10.92
CA SER A 278 -0.41 12.50 -11.62
C SER A 278 0.32 13.81 -11.31
N MET A 279 -0.41 14.93 -11.22
CA MET A 279 0.18 16.21 -10.84
C MET A 279 0.71 16.18 -9.40
N ASN A 280 -0.03 15.54 -8.48
CA ASN A 280 0.43 15.34 -7.10
C ASN A 280 1.69 14.45 -7.04
N ILE A 281 1.75 13.39 -7.85
CA ILE A 281 2.97 12.57 -8.01
C ILE A 281 4.13 13.44 -8.48
N PHE A 282 3.98 14.21 -9.56
CA PHE A 282 5.06 15.04 -10.08
C PHE A 282 5.49 16.15 -9.10
N GLN A 283 4.56 16.72 -8.33
CA GLN A 283 4.93 17.67 -7.28
C GLN A 283 5.74 17.00 -6.15
N ALA A 284 5.38 15.78 -5.75
CA ALA A 284 6.06 15.05 -4.69
C ALA A 284 7.54 14.75 -5.00
N ILE A 285 7.88 14.55 -6.27
CA ILE A 285 9.26 14.28 -6.75
C ILE A 285 9.89 15.48 -7.47
N ARG A 286 9.33 16.68 -7.27
CA ARG A 286 9.75 17.92 -7.94
C ARG A 286 11.25 18.15 -7.82
N LYS A 287 11.81 17.97 -6.62
CA LYS A 287 13.25 18.22 -6.38
C LYS A 287 14.12 17.35 -7.27
N GLN A 288 13.85 16.04 -7.32
CA GLN A 288 14.59 15.06 -8.10
C GLN A 288 14.46 15.35 -9.60
N ILE A 289 13.26 15.73 -10.07
CA ILE A 289 13.06 16.09 -11.48
C ILE A 289 13.82 17.38 -11.83
N MET A 290 13.73 18.43 -11.01
CA MET A 290 14.41 19.70 -11.26
C MET A 290 15.94 19.54 -11.30
N GLU A 291 16.50 18.77 -10.36
CA GLU A 291 17.92 18.44 -10.34
C GLU A 291 18.34 17.67 -11.60
N PHE A 292 17.56 16.66 -12.00
CA PHE A 292 17.83 15.87 -13.20
C PHE A 292 17.76 16.71 -14.48
N MET A 293 16.75 17.58 -14.58
CA MET A 293 16.54 18.43 -15.76
C MET A 293 17.41 19.69 -15.75
N SER A 294 18.07 20.01 -14.64
CA SER A 294 18.84 21.25 -14.43
C SER A 294 18.01 22.51 -14.69
N ILE A 295 16.78 22.55 -14.16
CA ILE A 295 15.84 23.67 -14.32
C ILE A 295 15.49 24.34 -12.99
N THR A 296 15.10 25.60 -13.05
CA THR A 296 14.67 26.39 -11.91
C THR A 296 13.26 26.02 -11.43
N PRO A 297 12.87 26.37 -10.20
CA PRO A 297 11.49 26.19 -9.73
C PRO A 297 10.45 26.83 -10.65
N HIS A 298 10.71 28.04 -11.14
CA HIS A 298 9.79 28.74 -12.04
C HIS A 298 9.62 28.02 -13.37
N GLU A 299 10.70 27.53 -13.97
CA GLU A 299 10.64 26.73 -15.20
C GLU A 299 9.88 25.42 -14.99
N TYR A 300 10.00 24.80 -13.81
CA TYR A 300 9.25 23.61 -13.45
C TYR A 300 7.75 23.85 -13.34
N ASP A 301 7.33 24.96 -12.74
CA ASP A 301 5.90 25.31 -12.67
C ASP A 301 5.32 25.53 -14.06
N LEU A 302 6.02 26.27 -14.93
CA LEU A 302 5.64 26.44 -16.34
C LEU A 302 5.59 25.12 -17.12
N LEU A 303 6.49 24.18 -16.79
CA LEU A 303 6.49 22.85 -17.39
C LEU A 303 5.24 22.06 -16.95
N LEU A 304 4.89 22.08 -15.67
CA LEU A 304 3.71 21.38 -15.16
C LEU A 304 2.40 21.92 -15.71
N ASP A 305 2.29 23.24 -15.88
CA ASP A 305 1.11 23.86 -16.51
C ASP A 305 0.93 23.34 -17.95
N LYS A 306 2.01 23.33 -18.74
CA LYS A 306 1.99 22.78 -20.11
C LYS A 306 1.67 21.28 -20.12
N VAL A 307 2.21 20.52 -19.18
CA VAL A 307 1.95 19.07 -19.07
C VAL A 307 0.46 18.83 -18.80
N ARG A 308 -0.17 19.61 -17.92
CA ARG A 308 -1.60 19.53 -17.66
C ARG A 308 -2.42 19.81 -18.93
N GLU A 309 -2.08 20.85 -19.68
CA GLU A 309 -2.71 21.19 -20.96
C GLU A 309 -2.54 20.07 -22.00
N GLU A 310 -1.32 19.54 -22.14
CA GLU A 310 -1.02 18.45 -23.07
C GLU A 310 -1.78 17.17 -22.73
N ILE A 311 -1.91 16.82 -21.44
CA ILE A 311 -2.63 15.62 -21.00
C ILE A 311 -4.10 15.68 -21.46
N GLU A 312 -4.75 16.84 -21.31
CA GLU A 312 -6.11 17.08 -21.80
C GLU A 312 -6.16 17.04 -23.33
N GLN A 313 -5.29 17.81 -24.00
CA GLN A 313 -5.27 17.95 -25.45
C GLN A 313 -5.07 16.62 -26.18
N TYR A 314 -4.15 15.79 -25.69
CA TYR A 314 -3.76 14.55 -26.35
C TYR A 314 -4.51 13.32 -25.84
N GLN A 315 -5.44 13.49 -24.89
CA GLN A 315 -6.15 12.37 -24.26
C GLN A 315 -5.16 11.31 -23.78
N THR A 316 -4.22 11.74 -22.95
CA THR A 316 -3.18 10.88 -22.40
C THR A 316 -3.81 9.68 -21.69
N THR A 317 -3.19 8.51 -21.77
CA THR A 317 -3.69 7.30 -21.13
C THR A 317 -2.62 6.60 -20.28
N MET A 318 -3.07 5.85 -19.26
CA MET A 318 -2.22 4.97 -18.46
C MET A 318 -2.84 3.56 -18.40
N ASP A 319 -1.98 2.53 -18.40
CA ASP A 319 -2.42 1.15 -18.22
C ASP A 319 -2.27 0.69 -16.77
N TYR A 320 -3.33 0.08 -16.25
CA TYR A 320 -3.40 -0.65 -15.00
C TYR A 320 -3.46 -2.15 -15.29
N TYR A 321 -2.74 -2.94 -14.51
CA TYR A 321 -2.62 -4.38 -14.66
C TYR A 321 -3.05 -5.07 -13.38
N ARG A 322 -3.74 -6.22 -13.52
CA ARG A 322 -3.99 -7.16 -12.43
C ARG A 322 -3.48 -8.52 -12.84
N PHE A 323 -2.71 -9.13 -11.95
CA PHE A 323 -2.19 -10.48 -12.09
C PHE A 323 -2.77 -11.32 -10.96
N CYS A 324 -3.57 -12.32 -11.31
CA CYS A 324 -4.16 -13.25 -10.35
C CYS A 324 -3.46 -14.60 -10.52
N ALA A 325 -3.11 -15.25 -9.42
CA ALA A 325 -2.56 -16.59 -9.43
C ALA A 325 -2.95 -17.34 -8.15
N GLN A 326 -3.14 -18.64 -8.26
CA GLN A 326 -3.41 -19.51 -7.13
C GLN A 326 -2.15 -20.29 -6.77
N ILE A 327 -1.83 -20.41 -5.49
CA ILE A 327 -0.68 -21.20 -5.05
C ILE A 327 -1.07 -22.67 -4.87
N ILE A 328 -0.24 -23.62 -5.34
CA ILE A 328 -0.52 -25.06 -5.20
C ILE A 328 -0.14 -25.60 -3.83
N VAL A 329 0.96 -25.10 -3.23
CA VAL A 329 1.70 -25.70 -2.09
C VAL A 329 1.35 -27.18 -1.85
N VAL A 330 2.04 -28.05 -2.57
CA VAL A 330 2.13 -29.47 -2.21
C VAL A 330 2.99 -29.54 -0.96
N ASP A 331 2.51 -30.23 0.08
CA ASP A 331 3.31 -30.50 1.27
C ASP A 331 4.63 -31.16 0.85
N ASN A 332 5.76 -30.60 1.28
CA ASN A 332 6.95 -31.39 1.47
C ASN A 332 6.87 -31.88 2.91
N ASP A 333 6.61 -33.17 3.06
CA ASP A 333 6.71 -33.93 4.31
C ASP A 333 7.98 -33.61 5.12
#